data_AF-A0A2A5QR49-F1
#
_entry.id   AF-A0A2A5QR49-F1
#
_cell.length_a   1.000
_cell.length_b   1.000
_cell.length_c   1.000
_cell.angle_alpha   90.00
_cell.angle_beta   90.00
_cell.angle_gamma   90.00
#
_symmetry.space_group_name_H-M   'P 1'
#
loop_
_entity.id
_entity.type
_entity.pdbx_description
1 polymer ?
#
loop_
_entity_poly.entity_id
_entity_poly.type
_entity_poly.pdbx_seq_one_letter_code
_entity_poly.pdbx_strand_id
1 'polypeptide(L)'
;MDGDGDRTERGDEVTVEADDDRVELGLSLLAHLEHESLPLADAVDRIETVTTDLTVTRTILDQAALRGIIERDDGVVRPTSRQYVRFEQDVVTKDGEFTCRRCGSGLSTGHFIRFEVGELGPFGSSCIRKVTGRDD
;
A
#
# COMPACT_ATOMS: atom_id res chain seq x y z
N MET A 1 19.32 50.34 3.47
CA MET A 1 18.71 49.72 2.29
C MET A 1 19.12 48.27 2.33
N ASP A 2 18.37 47.51 3.13
CA ASP A 2 17.76 46.20 2.82
C ASP A 2 18.55 45.39 1.77
N GLY A 3 19.23 44.29 2.08
CA GLY A 3 18.78 43.18 2.90
C GLY A 3 18.11 42.14 2.01
N ASP A 4 18.85 41.49 1.11
CA ASP A 4 18.36 40.33 0.35
C ASP A 4 19.38 39.20 0.49
N GLY A 5 19.27 38.52 1.63
CA GLY A 5 19.75 37.17 1.79
C GLY A 5 18.75 36.20 1.19
N ASP A 6 19.26 35.00 0.94
CA ASP A 6 18.48 33.76 0.85
C ASP A 6 17.60 33.59 -0.40
N ARG A 7 18.12 32.84 -1.38
CA ARG A 7 17.19 32.07 -2.21
C ARG A 7 17.80 30.83 -2.82
N THR A 8 17.27 29.72 -2.35
CA THR A 8 17.00 28.47 -3.08
C THR A 8 17.96 27.32 -2.81
N GLU A 9 17.98 26.88 -1.56
CA GLU A 9 18.07 25.45 -1.24
C GLU A 9 16.66 24.84 -1.41
N ARG A 10 16.29 24.45 -2.64
CA ARG A 10 15.09 23.61 -2.88
C ARG A 10 15.38 22.67 -4.04
N GLY A 11 15.98 21.53 -3.72
CA GLY A 11 16.28 20.50 -4.71
C GLY A 11 16.20 19.06 -4.21
N ASP A 12 16.04 18.80 -2.91
CA ASP A 12 16.26 17.45 -2.36
C ASP A 12 15.31 17.11 -1.19
N GLU A 13 14.10 17.67 -1.13
CA GLU A 13 13.14 17.34 -0.05
C GLU A 13 11.99 16.44 -0.55
N VAL A 14 11.75 16.39 -1.86
CA VAL A 14 10.58 15.72 -2.45
C VAL A 14 10.73 14.19 -2.51
N THR A 15 11.94 13.65 -2.35
CA THR A 15 12.17 12.20 -2.41
C THR A 15 11.93 11.50 -1.09
N VAL A 16 12.17 12.14 0.05
CA VAL A 16 12.00 11.51 1.38
C VAL A 16 10.53 11.51 1.81
N GLU A 17 9.77 12.58 1.54
CA GLU A 17 8.35 12.66 1.90
C GLU A 17 7.51 11.64 1.11
N ALA A 18 7.73 11.53 -0.20
CA ALA A 18 7.02 10.56 -1.04
C ALA A 18 7.40 9.09 -0.74
N ASP A 19 8.59 8.87 -0.16
CA ASP A 19 8.98 7.57 0.37
C ASP A 19 8.20 7.26 1.65
N ASP A 20 8.13 8.23 2.57
CA ASP A 20 7.40 8.10 3.83
C ASP A 20 5.90 7.87 3.58
N ASP A 21 5.26 8.62 2.67
CA ASP A 21 3.86 8.41 2.27
C ASP A 21 3.61 6.97 1.77
N ARG A 22 4.52 6.43 0.94
CA ARG A 22 4.42 5.03 0.46
C ARG A 22 4.70 4.03 1.57
N VAL A 23 5.63 4.35 2.48
CA VAL A 23 5.92 3.52 3.65
C VAL A 23 4.68 3.43 4.51
N GLU A 24 4.07 4.56 4.87
CA GLU A 24 2.83 4.61 5.63
C GLU A 24 1.69 3.87 4.93
N LEU A 25 1.54 4.02 3.61
CA LEU A 25 0.53 3.31 2.82
C LEU A 25 0.75 1.78 2.83
N GLY A 26 2.00 1.34 2.71
CA GLY A 26 2.38 -0.06 2.85
C GLY A 26 2.16 -0.62 4.26
N LEU A 27 2.47 0.17 5.30
CA LEU A 27 2.23 -0.20 6.69
C LEU A 27 0.74 -0.36 6.99
N SER A 28 -0.09 0.58 6.54
CA SER A 28 -1.55 0.49 6.65
C SER A 28 -2.09 -0.71 5.90
N LEU A 29 -1.56 -1.02 4.71
CA LEU A 29 -1.96 -2.21 3.97
C LEU A 29 -1.65 -3.49 4.74
N LEU A 30 -0.43 -3.62 5.29
CA LEU A 30 -0.02 -4.76 6.13
C LEU A 30 -0.87 -4.89 7.39
N ALA A 31 -1.22 -3.76 8.02
CA ALA A 31 -2.05 -3.73 9.21
C ALA A 31 -3.50 -4.18 8.96
N HIS A 32 -3.98 -4.05 7.72
CA HIS A 32 -5.35 -4.41 7.34
C HIS A 32 -5.47 -5.73 6.56
N LEU A 33 -4.38 -6.51 6.45
CA LEU A 33 -4.40 -7.77 5.70
C LEU A 33 -5.37 -8.79 6.31
N GLU A 34 -6.17 -9.42 5.44
CA GLU A 34 -7.24 -10.32 5.90
C GLU A 34 -6.73 -11.71 6.37
N HIS A 35 -5.47 -12.03 6.12
CA HIS A 35 -4.89 -13.33 6.44
C HIS A 35 -4.27 -13.39 7.84
N GLU A 36 -4.59 -14.46 8.58
CA GLU A 36 -3.97 -14.77 9.89
C GLU A 36 -2.45 -15.02 9.81
N SER A 37 -1.98 -15.44 8.63
CA SER A 37 -0.58 -15.67 8.30
C SER A 37 -0.45 -15.82 6.78
N LEU A 38 0.54 -15.17 6.17
CA LEU A 38 0.83 -15.27 4.75
C LEU A 38 2.34 -15.41 4.53
N PRO A 39 2.81 -16.10 3.48
CA PRO A 39 4.23 -16.14 3.19
C PRO A 39 4.77 -14.74 2.88
N LEU A 40 6.04 -14.50 3.18
CA LEU A 40 6.69 -13.21 2.94
C LEU A 40 6.53 -12.76 1.48
N ALA A 41 6.58 -13.70 0.53
CA ALA A 41 6.39 -13.42 -0.89
C ALA A 41 5.03 -12.77 -1.18
N ASP A 42 3.96 -13.24 -0.54
CA ASP A 42 2.61 -12.68 -0.67
C ASP A 42 2.51 -11.28 -0.04
N ALA A 43 3.22 -11.05 1.07
CA ALA A 43 3.27 -9.74 1.70
C ALA A 43 4.01 -8.75 0.78
N VAL A 44 5.12 -9.20 0.18
CA VAL A 44 5.90 -8.43 -0.79
C VAL A 44 5.08 -8.11 -2.04
N ASP A 45 4.39 -9.09 -2.65
CA ASP A 45 3.53 -8.89 -3.84
C ASP A 45 2.49 -7.77 -3.61
N ARG A 46 1.95 -7.71 -2.39
CA ARG A 46 0.98 -6.68 -2.01
C ARG A 46 1.63 -5.31 -1.79
N ILE A 47 2.80 -5.25 -1.18
CA ILE A 47 3.56 -4.00 -1.06
C ILE A 47 3.97 -3.47 -2.44
N GLU A 48 4.28 -4.37 -3.38
CA GLU A 48 4.58 -4.02 -4.78
C GLU A 48 3.42 -3.33 -5.52
N THR A 49 2.18 -3.46 -5.02
CA THR A 49 1.04 -2.70 -5.55
C THR A 49 1.04 -1.21 -5.15
N VAL A 50 1.75 -0.89 -4.07
CA VAL A 50 1.91 0.47 -3.51
C VAL A 50 3.19 1.10 -4.04
N THR A 51 4.29 0.33 -4.04
CA THR A 51 5.61 0.81 -4.41
C THR A 51 6.39 -0.28 -5.13
N THR A 52 6.96 0.03 -6.29
CA THR A 52 7.88 -0.88 -7.00
C THR A 52 9.34 -0.72 -6.56
N ASP A 53 9.60 0.12 -5.56
CA ASP A 53 10.95 0.37 -5.07
C ASP A 53 11.33 -0.61 -3.95
N LEU A 54 12.42 -1.36 -4.19
CA LEU A 54 12.94 -2.37 -3.28
C LEU A 54 13.37 -1.80 -1.92
N THR A 55 13.80 -0.53 -1.87
CA THR A 55 14.19 0.14 -0.63
C THR A 55 12.97 0.37 0.23
N VAL A 56 11.93 0.95 -0.36
CA VAL A 56 10.63 1.22 0.30
C VAL A 56 10.01 -0.07 0.81
N THR A 57 9.96 -1.11 -0.02
CA THR A 57 9.39 -2.42 0.38
C THR A 57 10.09 -3.01 1.60
N ARG A 58 11.43 -2.94 1.65
CA ARG A 58 12.19 -3.39 2.82
C ARG A 58 11.94 -2.52 4.04
N THR A 59 11.90 -1.20 3.87
CA THR A 59 11.61 -0.26 4.96
C THR A 59 10.22 -0.51 5.56
N ILE A 60 9.21 -0.75 4.72
CA ILE A 60 7.84 -1.08 5.16
C ILE A 60 7.84 -2.33 6.02
N LEU A 61 8.42 -3.43 5.53
CA LEU A 61 8.49 -4.68 6.29
C LEU A 61 9.27 -4.50 7.60
N ASP A 62 10.31 -3.67 7.56
CA ASP A 62 11.13 -3.42 8.73
C ASP A 62 10.37 -2.65 9.81
N GLN A 63 9.81 -1.50 9.43
CA GLN A 63 8.97 -0.67 10.27
C GLN A 63 7.73 -1.41 10.78
N ALA A 64 7.10 -2.25 9.95
CA ALA A 64 5.93 -3.01 10.33
C ALA A 64 6.24 -3.96 11.48
N ALA A 65 7.36 -4.68 11.42
CA ALA A 65 7.70 -5.59 12.51
C ALA A 65 8.28 -4.85 13.72
N LEU A 66 9.01 -3.76 13.49
CA LEU A 66 9.56 -2.94 14.56
C LEU A 66 8.45 -2.25 15.38
N ARG A 67 7.33 -1.88 14.73
CA ARG A 67 6.12 -1.36 15.37
C ARG A 67 5.19 -2.45 15.91
N GLY A 68 5.49 -3.73 15.70
CA GLY A 68 4.65 -4.84 16.15
C GLY A 68 3.34 -4.97 15.38
N ILE A 69 3.27 -4.45 14.15
CA ILE A 69 2.13 -4.61 13.25
C ILE A 69 2.13 -6.01 12.63
N ILE A 70 3.33 -6.54 12.33
CA ILE A 70 3.54 -7.89 11.83
C ILE A 70 4.59 -8.64 12.67
N GLU A 71 4.42 -9.95 12.77
CA GLU A 71 5.42 -10.88 13.25
C GLU A 71 5.97 -11.67 12.06
N ARG A 72 7.29 -11.83 11.97
CA ARG A 72 7.94 -12.59 10.91
C ARG A 72 8.63 -13.80 11.50
N ASP A 73 8.21 -14.99 11.10
CA ASP A 73 8.70 -16.27 11.58
C ASP A 73 8.88 -17.22 10.39
N ASP A 74 10.10 -17.75 10.20
CA ASP A 74 10.45 -18.73 9.15
C ASP A 74 9.97 -18.40 7.72
N GLY A 75 10.03 -17.13 7.32
CA GLY A 75 9.57 -16.69 5.99
C GLY A 75 8.05 -16.54 5.86
N VAL A 76 7.32 -16.62 6.97
CA VAL A 76 5.89 -16.34 7.08
C VAL A 76 5.70 -15.03 7.86
N VAL A 77 4.84 -14.17 7.35
CA VAL A 77 4.44 -12.91 7.96
C VAL A 77 3.04 -13.07 8.56
N ARG A 78 2.90 -12.75 9.84
CA ARG A 78 1.67 -12.78 10.62
C ARG A 78 1.31 -11.37 11.04
N PRO A 79 0.29 -10.72 10.44
CA PRO A 79 -0.18 -9.44 10.95
C PRO A 79 -0.78 -9.63 12.35
N THR A 80 -0.25 -8.90 13.32
CA THR A 80 -0.75 -8.87 14.71
C THR A 80 -2.02 -8.02 14.81
N SER A 81 -2.22 -7.12 13.85
CA SER A 81 -3.42 -6.29 13.74
C SER A 81 -4.61 -7.12 13.27
N ARG A 82 -5.66 -7.19 14.09
CA ARG A 82 -6.97 -7.80 13.75
C ARG A 82 -7.89 -6.85 12.99
N GLN A 83 -7.32 -5.83 12.34
CA GLN A 83 -8.09 -4.91 11.51
C GLN A 83 -8.12 -5.51 10.12
N TYR A 84 -9.30 -5.71 9.56
CA TYR A 84 -9.50 -6.37 8.28
C TYR A 84 -10.03 -5.31 7.31
N VAL A 85 -9.44 -5.14 6.12
CA VAL A 85 -10.07 -4.31 5.07
C VAL A 85 -11.43 -4.93 4.77
N ARG A 86 -12.52 -4.23 5.11
CA ARG A 86 -13.86 -4.73 4.79
C ARG A 86 -14.19 -4.30 3.37
N PHE A 87 -14.20 -5.26 2.45
CA PHE A 87 -14.53 -5.01 1.04
C PHE A 87 -15.84 -4.22 0.82
N GLU A 88 -16.81 -4.37 1.71
CA GLU A 88 -18.09 -3.65 1.62
C GLU A 88 -18.07 -2.25 2.25
N GLN A 89 -17.03 -1.88 2.99
CA GLN A 89 -16.97 -0.64 3.77
C GLN A 89 -15.80 0.27 3.36
N ASP A 90 -14.66 -0.31 3.02
CA ASP A 90 -13.43 0.41 2.64
C ASP A 90 -13.21 0.47 1.12
N VAL A 91 -14.02 -0.24 0.32
CA VAL A 91 -13.91 -0.23 -1.14
C VAL A 91 -14.99 0.63 -1.77
N VAL A 92 -14.55 1.68 -2.46
CA VAL A 92 -15.40 2.51 -3.32
C VAL A 92 -15.39 1.93 -4.73
N THR A 93 -16.58 1.61 -5.25
CA THR A 93 -16.74 1.16 -6.63
C THR A 93 -17.23 2.31 -7.50
N LYS A 94 -16.58 2.53 -8.64
CA LYS A 94 -16.97 3.53 -9.65
C LYS A 94 -17.08 2.86 -11.00
N ASP A 95 -18.15 3.14 -11.72
CA ASP A 95 -18.33 2.71 -13.11
C ASP A 95 -17.73 3.75 -14.06
N GLY A 96 -16.99 3.29 -15.08
CA GLY A 96 -16.22 4.12 -16.00
C GLY A 96 -15.11 3.34 -16.72
N GLU A 97 -14.38 3.99 -17.62
CA GLU A 97 -13.20 3.38 -18.25
C GLU A 97 -11.99 3.51 -17.33
N PHE A 98 -11.62 2.41 -16.68
CA PHE A 98 -10.47 2.33 -15.79
C PHE A 98 -9.47 1.29 -16.28
N THR A 99 -8.21 1.43 -15.87
CA THR A 99 -7.17 0.44 -16.16
C THR A 99 -6.69 -0.17 -14.86
N CYS A 100 -6.86 -1.49 -14.72
CA CYS A 100 -6.40 -2.26 -13.57
C CYS A 100 -4.92 -1.97 -13.28
N ARG A 101 -4.59 -1.40 -12.10
CA ARG A 101 -3.18 -1.14 -11.74
C ARG A 101 -2.34 -2.42 -11.65
N ARG A 102 -2.95 -3.53 -11.20
CA ARG A 102 -2.26 -4.83 -11.05
C ARG A 102 -2.03 -5.56 -12.37
N CYS A 103 -3.05 -5.60 -13.21
CA CYS A 103 -3.13 -6.50 -14.36
C CYS A 103 -3.12 -5.78 -15.71
N GLY A 104 -3.26 -4.46 -15.72
CA GLY A 104 -3.31 -3.63 -16.93
C GLY A 104 -4.57 -3.82 -17.78
N SER A 105 -5.51 -4.67 -17.38
CA SER A 105 -6.75 -4.88 -18.14
C SER A 105 -7.66 -3.65 -18.09
N GLY A 106 -8.31 -3.35 -19.21
CA GLY A 106 -9.38 -2.36 -19.27
C GLY A 106 -10.60 -2.86 -18.50
N LEU A 107 -11.13 -2.01 -17.63
CA LEU A 107 -12.24 -2.29 -16.73
C LEU A 107 -13.33 -1.27 -17.00
N SER A 108 -14.57 -1.73 -17.06
CA SER A 108 -15.76 -0.85 -17.10
C SER A 108 -16.20 -0.42 -15.69
N THR A 109 -15.63 -1.03 -14.66
CA THR A 109 -15.89 -0.75 -13.25
C THR A 109 -14.57 -0.82 -12.48
N GLY A 110 -14.16 0.31 -11.89
CA GLY A 110 -12.95 0.45 -11.09
C GLY A 110 -13.28 0.40 -9.60
N HIS A 111 -12.58 -0.46 -8.88
CA HIS A 111 -12.64 -0.56 -7.42
C HIS A 111 -11.44 0.15 -6.81
N PHE A 112 -11.70 0.97 -5.78
CA PHE A 112 -10.72 1.80 -5.10
C PHE A 112 -10.79 1.51 -3.60
N ILE A 113 -9.68 1.13 -2.99
CA ILE A 113 -9.60 0.93 -1.54
C ILE A 113 -9.24 2.27 -0.92
N ARG A 114 -10.08 2.77 -0.03
CA ARG A 114 -9.79 3.98 0.74
C ARG A 114 -9.06 3.58 2.02
N PHE A 115 -7.87 4.13 2.19
CA PHE A 115 -7.14 4.11 3.45
C PHE A 115 -7.08 5.52 4.03
N GLU A 116 -6.75 5.65 5.32
CA GLU A 116 -6.52 6.95 5.96
C GLU A 116 -5.32 7.69 5.34
N VAL A 117 -4.37 6.93 4.81
CA VAL A 117 -3.10 7.37 4.20
C VAL A 117 -3.17 7.53 2.68
N GLY A 118 -4.31 7.23 2.03
CA GLY A 118 -4.47 7.39 0.58
C GLY A 118 -5.48 6.45 -0.05
N GLU A 119 -5.73 6.60 -1.36
CA GLU A 119 -6.63 5.73 -2.13
C GLU A 119 -5.83 4.80 -3.04
N LEU A 120 -6.06 3.48 -2.93
CA LEU A 120 -5.42 2.45 -3.73
C LEU A 120 -6.37 1.95 -4.81
N GLY A 121 -6.08 2.27 -6.08
CA GLY A 121 -6.89 1.83 -7.21
C GLY A 121 -6.47 2.48 -8.53
N PRO A 122 -7.19 2.20 -9.64
CA PRO A 122 -8.34 1.30 -9.76
C PRO A 122 -7.95 -0.18 -9.95
N PHE A 123 -8.76 -1.07 -9.39
CA PHE A 123 -8.67 -2.52 -9.54
C PHE A 123 -9.97 -3.12 -10.09
N GLY A 124 -9.86 -4.25 -10.79
CA GLY A 124 -11.04 -5.00 -11.27
C GLY A 124 -11.56 -5.95 -10.20
N SER A 125 -12.83 -6.34 -10.28
CA SER A 125 -13.54 -7.16 -9.27
C SER A 125 -12.80 -8.43 -8.84
N SER A 126 -12.14 -9.15 -9.77
CA SER A 126 -11.29 -10.31 -9.43
C SER A 126 -9.94 -9.90 -8.83
N CYS A 127 -9.29 -8.85 -9.34
CA CYS A 127 -7.98 -8.42 -8.84
C CYS A 127 -8.04 -7.87 -7.43
N ILE A 128 -9.07 -7.07 -7.12
CA ILE A 128 -9.21 -6.53 -5.78
C ILE A 128 -9.50 -7.62 -4.76
N ARG A 129 -10.29 -8.65 -5.10
CA ARG A 129 -10.50 -9.82 -4.23
C ARG A 129 -9.20 -10.56 -3.94
N LYS A 130 -8.33 -10.74 -4.96
CA LYS A 130 -7.00 -11.34 -4.76
C LYS A 130 -6.09 -10.46 -3.90
N VAL A 131 -6.08 -9.15 -4.11
CA VAL A 131 -5.26 -8.20 -3.30
C VAL A 131 -5.75 -8.15 -1.85
N THR A 132 -7.06 -8.14 -1.61
CA THR A 132 -7.64 -8.13 -0.27
C THR A 132 -7.66 -9.52 0.38
N GLY A 133 -7.22 -10.58 -0.31
CA GLY A 133 -7.06 -11.92 0.26
C GLY A 133 -8.32 -12.80 0.27
N ARG A 134 -9.35 -12.47 -0.52
CA ARG A 134 -10.63 -13.20 -0.58
C ARG A 134 -10.67 -14.33 -1.63
N ASP A 135 -9.66 -14.44 -2.50
CA ASP A 135 -9.59 -15.38 -3.64
C ASP A 135 -8.12 -15.76 -3.92
N ASP A 136 -7.81 -17.05 -4.07
CA ASP A 136 -6.47 -17.62 -4.40
C ASP A 136 -6.31 -17.81 -5.93
#